data_AF-A0A2N0KLH9-F1
#
_entry.id   AF-A0A2N0KLH9-F1
#
_cell.length_a   1.000
_cell.length_b   1.000
_cell.length_c   1.000
_cell.angle_alpha   90.00
_cell.angle_beta   90.00
_cell.angle_gamma   90.00
#
_symmetry.space_group_name_H-M   'P 1'
#
loop_
_entity.id
_entity.type
_entity.pdbx_description
1 polymer ?
#
loop_
_entity_poly.entity_id
_entity_poly.type
_entity_poly.pdbx_seq_one_letter_code
_entity_poly.pdbx_strand_id
1 'polypeptide(L)'
;MYSRILVPLDGSKLAEQVVPYVRLMAGALKIPIRLINVFDPVPPGFADPGHGLDYTRISSGYRDQALEILDRVKENLSDAGVAVSCTAKEGDPADQIISEAQRTPNTLVAMATHGRSGVGRWVMGSVTDKVLQGTASPLLIIQAGEDDDPPEEVSLKNVIVPLDGSPLAEQILPYMRPLAKAMGLNV
;
A
#
# COMPACT_ATOMS: atom_id res chain seq x y z
N MET A 1 0.00 -18.23 2.05
CA MET A 1 0.47 -17.72 0.73
C MET A 1 -0.36 -16.50 0.40
N TYR A 2 0.26 -15.44 -0.13
CA TYR A 2 -0.42 -14.18 -0.44
C TYR A 2 -1.53 -14.38 -1.48
N SER A 3 -2.66 -13.69 -1.31
CA SER A 3 -3.79 -13.74 -2.23
C SER A 3 -3.94 -12.47 -3.08
N ARG A 4 -3.36 -11.36 -2.61
CA ARG A 4 -3.34 -10.05 -3.28
C ARG A 4 -2.32 -9.13 -2.63
N ILE A 5 -2.01 -8.03 -3.31
CA ILE A 5 -1.33 -6.87 -2.73
C ILE A 5 -2.31 -5.70 -2.63
N LEU A 6 -2.49 -5.14 -1.43
CA LEU A 6 -3.23 -3.89 -1.19
C LEU A 6 -2.22 -2.74 -1.14
N VAL A 7 -2.44 -1.71 -1.95
CA VAL A 7 -1.52 -0.57 -2.07
C VAL A 7 -2.28 0.72 -1.78
N PRO A 8 -2.11 1.31 -0.60
CA PRO A 8 -2.63 2.63 -0.27
C PRO A 8 -1.85 3.72 -1.00
N LEU A 9 -2.54 4.60 -1.70
CA LEU A 9 -1.97 5.71 -2.47
C LEU A 9 -2.80 6.96 -2.27
N ASP A 10 -2.14 8.07 -1.94
CA ASP A 10 -2.73 9.41 -1.75
C ASP A 10 -2.43 10.36 -2.93
N GLY A 11 -1.73 9.86 -3.96
CA GLY A 11 -1.28 10.64 -5.12
C GLY A 11 0.04 11.37 -4.89
N SER A 12 0.65 11.23 -3.70
CA SER A 12 2.00 11.72 -3.44
C SER A 12 3.03 10.84 -4.13
N LYS A 13 4.11 11.47 -4.62
CA LYS A 13 5.24 10.73 -5.18
C LYS A 13 5.86 9.78 -4.16
N LEU A 14 5.87 10.17 -2.88
CA LEU A 14 6.33 9.33 -1.79
C LEU A 14 5.54 8.03 -1.70
N ALA A 15 4.20 8.08 -1.70
CA ALA A 15 3.39 6.86 -1.65
C ALA A 15 3.65 5.98 -2.87
N GLU A 16 3.88 6.58 -4.04
CA GLU A 16 4.17 5.87 -5.29
C GLU A 16 5.54 5.18 -5.34
N GLN A 17 6.47 5.48 -4.41
CA GLN A 17 7.76 4.80 -4.28
C GLN A 17 7.63 3.26 -4.10
N VAL A 18 6.49 2.78 -3.60
CA VAL A 18 6.23 1.34 -3.44
C VAL A 18 5.86 0.64 -4.75
N VAL A 19 5.38 1.38 -5.76
CA VAL A 19 4.78 0.84 -6.99
C VAL A 19 5.73 -0.08 -7.77
N PRO A 20 7.01 0.25 -7.99
CA PRO A 20 7.94 -0.64 -8.70
C PRO A 20 8.14 -1.99 -7.99
N TYR A 21 8.16 -1.99 -6.65
CA TYR A 21 8.28 -3.20 -5.84
C TYR A 21 7.01 -4.03 -5.89
N VAL A 22 5.84 -3.39 -5.85
CA VAL A 22 4.54 -4.06 -6.02
C VAL A 22 4.47 -4.73 -7.38
N ARG A 23 4.86 -4.04 -8.46
CA ARG A 23 4.89 -4.60 -9.82
C ARG A 23 5.74 -5.86 -9.88
N LEU A 24 6.97 -5.79 -9.37
CA LEU A 24 7.90 -6.92 -9.32
C LEU A 24 7.31 -8.10 -8.54
N MET A 25 6.83 -7.85 -7.32
CA MET A 25 6.31 -8.91 -6.43
C MET A 25 5.02 -9.53 -6.94
N ALA A 26 4.07 -8.71 -7.41
CA ALA A 26 2.81 -9.20 -7.94
C ALA A 26 3.02 -10.02 -9.21
N GLY A 27 3.90 -9.56 -10.11
CA GLY A 27 4.26 -10.27 -11.34
C GLY A 27 4.96 -11.61 -11.09
N ALA A 28 5.83 -11.68 -10.08
CA ALA A 28 6.51 -12.92 -9.67
C ALA A 28 5.56 -13.92 -8.99
N LEU A 29 4.69 -13.43 -8.09
CA LEU A 29 3.73 -14.25 -7.35
C LEU A 29 2.46 -14.58 -8.15
N LYS A 30 2.22 -13.89 -9.27
CA LYS A 30 0.99 -13.97 -10.07
C LYS A 30 -0.28 -13.69 -9.26
N ILE A 31 -0.22 -12.67 -8.40
CA ILE A 31 -1.34 -12.25 -7.55
C ILE A 31 -1.89 -10.88 -7.96
N PRO A 32 -3.20 -10.64 -7.82
CA PRO A 32 -3.81 -9.37 -8.18
C PRO A 32 -3.38 -8.22 -7.26
N ILE A 33 -3.46 -7.00 -7.78
CA ILE A 33 -3.21 -5.75 -7.08
C ILE A 33 -4.55 -5.03 -6.84
N ARG A 34 -4.75 -4.55 -5.61
CA ARG A 34 -5.82 -3.62 -5.23
C ARG A 34 -5.18 -2.31 -4.84
N LEU A 35 -5.45 -1.25 -5.60
CA LEU A 35 -5.10 0.11 -5.22
C LEU A 35 -6.24 0.70 -4.40
N ILE A 36 -5.91 1.38 -3.30
CA ILE A 36 -6.87 2.09 -2.45
C ILE A 36 -6.43 3.54 -2.25
N ASN A 37 -7.35 4.47 -2.42
CA ASN A 37 -7.20 5.85 -1.99
C ASN A 37 -8.29 6.14 -0.95
N VAL A 38 -7.91 6.83 0.11
CA VAL A 38 -8.83 7.23 1.17
C VAL A 38 -8.90 8.75 1.18
N PHE A 39 -10.10 9.29 1.00
CA PHE A 39 -10.35 10.72 0.97
C PHE A 39 -11.10 11.17 2.23
N ASP A 40 -10.87 12.43 2.61
CA ASP A 40 -11.46 13.01 3.80
C ASP A 40 -12.99 13.15 3.68
N PRO A 41 -13.74 12.92 4.77
CA PRO A 41 -15.16 13.18 4.78
C PRO A 41 -15.45 14.68 4.66
N VAL A 42 -16.51 15.02 3.95
CA VAL A 42 -16.97 16.43 3.88
C VAL A 42 -17.39 16.85 5.30
N PRO A 43 -16.81 17.93 5.87
CA PRO A 43 -17.09 18.28 7.26
C PRO A 43 -18.59 18.57 7.47
N PRO A 44 -19.18 18.18 8.62
CA PRO A 44 -20.63 18.28 8.84
C PRO A 44 -21.21 19.70 8.65
N GLY A 45 -20.42 20.73 8.93
CA GLY A 45 -20.82 22.14 8.76
C GLY A 45 -21.00 22.58 7.30
N PHE A 46 -20.51 21.80 6.33
CA PHE A 46 -20.72 22.02 4.90
C PHE A 46 -21.84 21.14 4.32
N ALA A 47 -22.43 20.26 5.13
CA ALA A 47 -23.51 19.34 4.76
C ALA A 47 -24.89 19.83 5.26
N ASP A 48 -25.02 21.10 5.62
CA ASP A 48 -26.30 21.71 6.02
C ASP A 48 -27.16 22.03 4.78
N PRO A 49 -28.39 21.49 4.66
CA PRO A 49 -29.31 21.83 3.58
C PRO A 49 -29.60 23.34 3.44
N GLY A 50 -29.39 24.13 4.51
CA GLY A 50 -29.55 25.57 4.49
C GLY A 50 -28.50 26.35 3.68
N HIS A 51 -27.38 25.72 3.32
CA HIS A 51 -26.25 26.38 2.64
C HIS A 51 -26.15 26.07 1.14
N GLY A 52 -27.07 25.27 0.58
CA GLY A 52 -27.12 24.98 -0.87
C GLY A 52 -25.99 24.09 -1.39
N LEU A 53 -25.18 23.50 -0.51
CA LEU A 53 -24.11 22.57 -0.86
C LEU A 53 -24.66 21.13 -0.89
N ASP A 54 -24.61 20.51 -2.06
CA ASP A 54 -25.02 19.12 -2.27
C ASP A 54 -23.86 18.20 -1.84
N TYR A 55 -23.92 17.69 -0.60
CA TYR A 55 -22.94 16.75 -0.04
C TYR A 55 -22.66 15.58 -0.99
N THR A 56 -23.68 15.05 -1.65
CA THR A 56 -23.53 13.92 -2.59
C THR A 56 -22.67 14.32 -3.78
N ARG A 57 -22.84 15.52 -4.32
CA ARG A 57 -21.98 16.01 -5.42
C ARG A 57 -20.54 16.24 -4.97
N ILE A 58 -20.34 16.83 -3.79
CA ILE A 58 -19.00 17.13 -3.27
C ILE A 58 -18.23 15.83 -2.98
N SER A 59 -18.85 14.89 -2.25
CA SER A 59 -18.26 13.58 -1.96
C SER A 59 -17.98 12.80 -3.25
N SER A 60 -18.87 12.87 -4.25
CA SER A 60 -18.62 12.26 -5.56
C SER A 60 -17.41 12.87 -6.26
N GLY A 61 -17.22 14.19 -6.19
CA GLY A 61 -16.04 14.86 -6.76
C GLY A 61 -14.72 14.41 -6.12
N TYR A 62 -14.67 14.29 -4.79
CA TYR A 62 -13.49 13.74 -4.10
C TYR A 62 -13.24 12.28 -4.47
N ARG A 63 -14.31 11.48 -4.57
CA ARG A 63 -14.23 10.08 -4.97
C ARG A 63 -13.70 9.92 -6.40
N ASP A 64 -14.15 10.76 -7.32
CA ASP A 64 -13.72 10.72 -8.72
C ASP A 64 -12.25 11.14 -8.83
N GLN A 65 -11.83 12.20 -8.13
CA GLN A 65 -10.41 12.59 -8.04
C GLN A 65 -9.52 11.47 -7.47
N ALA A 66 -9.99 10.82 -6.40
CA ALA A 66 -9.30 9.68 -5.82
C ALA A 66 -9.14 8.53 -6.83
N LEU A 67 -10.18 8.24 -7.62
CA LEU A 67 -10.12 7.21 -8.66
C LEU A 67 -9.20 7.60 -9.83
N GLU A 68 -9.18 8.86 -10.24
CA GLU A 68 -8.25 9.37 -11.28
C GLU A 68 -6.78 9.16 -10.89
N ILE A 69 -6.43 9.44 -9.62
CA ILE A 69 -5.09 9.17 -9.07
C ILE A 69 -4.76 7.68 -9.21
N LEU A 70 -5.68 6.80 -8.82
CA LEU A 70 -5.46 5.36 -8.87
C LEU A 70 -5.37 4.84 -10.30
N ASP A 71 -6.16 5.36 -11.22
CA ASP A 71 -6.15 4.96 -12.63
C ASP A 71 -4.82 5.32 -13.30
N ARG A 72 -4.24 6.48 -12.99
CA ARG A 72 -2.87 6.83 -13.42
C ARG A 72 -1.84 5.79 -12.97
N VAL A 73 -1.88 5.38 -11.71
CA VAL A 73 -0.91 4.40 -11.19
C VAL A 73 -1.18 2.99 -11.73
N LYS A 74 -2.45 2.66 -11.98
CA LYS A 74 -2.84 1.39 -12.61
C LYS A 74 -2.25 1.23 -14.00
N GLU A 75 -2.15 2.30 -14.79
CA GLU A 75 -1.49 2.27 -16.11
C GLU A 75 -0.02 1.83 -15.99
N ASN A 76 0.69 2.35 -14.98
CA ASN A 76 2.09 1.99 -14.68
C ASN A 76 2.27 0.54 -14.18
N LEU A 77 1.18 -0.15 -13.85
CA LEU A 77 1.16 -1.54 -13.40
C LEU A 77 0.64 -2.51 -14.46
N SER A 78 0.31 -2.03 -15.67
CA SER A 78 -0.27 -2.85 -16.73
C SER A 78 0.67 -3.95 -17.24
N ASP A 79 1.98 -3.72 -17.19
CA ASP A 79 3.06 -4.63 -17.55
C ASP A 79 3.32 -5.73 -16.49
N ALA A 80 2.74 -5.62 -15.29
CA ALA A 80 2.86 -6.62 -14.22
C ALA A 80 2.24 -7.97 -14.61
N GLY A 81 1.36 -8.00 -15.62
CA GLY A 81 0.70 -9.22 -16.10
C GLY A 81 -0.29 -9.83 -15.09
N VAL A 82 -0.84 -8.99 -14.21
CA VAL A 82 -1.84 -9.38 -13.19
C VAL A 82 -3.02 -8.40 -13.19
N ALA A 83 -4.16 -8.82 -12.63
CA ALA A 83 -5.31 -7.94 -12.50
C ALA A 83 -5.05 -6.80 -11.51
N VAL A 84 -5.29 -5.56 -11.93
CA VAL A 84 -5.19 -4.35 -11.11
C VAL A 84 -6.57 -3.71 -10.99
N SER A 85 -6.97 -3.39 -9.77
CA SER A 85 -8.29 -2.83 -9.46
C SER A 85 -8.18 -1.65 -8.50
N CYS A 86 -9.02 -0.63 -8.69
CA CYS A 86 -9.02 0.60 -7.91
C CYS A 86 -10.21 0.63 -6.94
N THR A 87 -10.06 1.25 -5.78
CA THR A 87 -11.17 1.59 -4.88
C THR A 87 -10.88 2.90 -4.16
N ALA A 88 -11.86 3.77 -4.10
CA ALA A 88 -11.84 4.97 -3.27
C ALA A 88 -12.73 4.77 -2.05
N LYS A 89 -12.28 5.21 -0.86
CA LYS A 89 -13.01 5.12 0.41
C LYS A 89 -13.02 6.47 1.12
N GLU A 90 -14.10 6.75 1.84
CA GLU A 90 -14.21 7.94 2.68
C GLU A 90 -13.85 7.57 4.13
N GLY A 91 -13.08 8.40 4.84
CA GLY A 91 -12.82 8.26 6.27
C GLY A 91 -11.35 8.38 6.68
N ASP A 92 -11.00 7.84 7.86
CA ASP A 92 -9.59 7.80 8.29
C ASP A 92 -8.79 6.81 7.42
N PRO A 93 -7.64 7.22 6.86
CA PRO A 93 -6.83 6.36 6.00
C PRO A 93 -6.42 5.04 6.64
N ALA A 94 -5.95 5.05 7.88
CA ALA A 94 -5.46 3.84 8.53
C ALA A 94 -6.62 2.85 8.77
N ASP A 95 -7.76 3.34 9.25
CA ASP A 95 -8.94 2.52 9.50
C ASP A 95 -9.46 1.86 8.23
N GLN A 96 -9.55 2.62 7.13
CA GLN A 96 -10.01 2.09 5.83
C GLN A 96 -9.01 1.09 5.24
N ILE A 97 -7.70 1.33 5.37
CA ILE A 97 -6.65 0.39 4.93
C ILE A 97 -6.73 -0.92 5.71
N ILE A 98 -6.81 -0.85 7.05
CA ILE A 98 -6.91 -2.03 7.91
C ILE A 98 -8.18 -2.81 7.58
N SER A 99 -9.32 -2.10 7.47
CA SER A 99 -10.60 -2.72 7.12
C SER A 99 -10.51 -3.43 5.77
N GLU A 100 -10.00 -2.76 4.73
CA GLU A 100 -9.89 -3.34 3.39
C GLU A 100 -8.93 -4.55 3.35
N ALA A 101 -7.81 -4.49 4.09
CA ALA A 101 -6.87 -5.60 4.21
C ALA A 101 -7.51 -6.84 4.86
N GLN A 102 -8.36 -6.64 5.86
CA GLN A 102 -9.07 -7.73 6.56
C GLN A 102 -10.18 -8.38 5.72
N ARG A 103 -10.72 -7.68 4.71
CA ARG A 103 -11.77 -8.23 3.83
C ARG A 103 -11.30 -9.45 3.04
N THR A 104 -10.00 -9.68 2.91
CA THR A 104 -9.50 -10.87 2.24
C THR A 104 -8.28 -11.46 2.95
N PRO A 105 -8.33 -12.75 3.32
CA PRO A 105 -7.22 -13.44 3.95
C PRO A 105 -5.94 -13.38 3.10
N ASN A 106 -4.79 -13.32 3.77
CA ASN A 106 -3.47 -13.29 3.13
C ASN A 106 -3.24 -12.09 2.20
N THR A 107 -3.82 -10.93 2.50
CA THR A 107 -3.49 -9.68 1.84
C THR A 107 -2.10 -9.22 2.29
N LEU A 108 -1.22 -8.87 1.35
CA LEU A 108 0.02 -8.13 1.65
C LEU A 108 -0.30 -6.64 1.53
N VAL A 109 -0.12 -5.86 2.59
CA VAL A 109 -0.25 -4.40 2.52
C VAL A 109 1.11 -3.80 2.17
N ALA A 110 1.19 -3.06 1.07
CA ALA A 110 2.43 -2.47 0.59
C ALA A 110 2.35 -0.94 0.67
N MET A 111 3.24 -0.32 1.45
CA MET A 111 3.25 1.11 1.72
C MET A 111 4.67 1.67 1.60
N ALA A 112 4.77 2.95 1.28
CA ALA A 112 6.02 3.70 1.39
C ALA A 112 6.06 4.51 2.70
N THR A 113 7.27 4.81 3.16
CA THR A 113 7.53 5.67 4.32
C THR A 113 8.67 6.63 4.01
N HIS A 114 8.71 7.76 4.72
CA HIS A 114 9.78 8.73 4.58
C HIS A 114 11.13 8.12 4.98
N GLY A 115 12.12 8.24 4.10
CA GLY A 115 13.51 8.04 4.44
C GLY A 115 14.13 9.34 4.94
N ARG A 116 14.63 9.39 6.17
CA ARG A 116 15.73 10.31 6.50
C ARG A 116 16.99 9.45 6.62
N SER A 117 18.07 9.90 5.99
CA SER A 117 19.33 9.16 5.89
C SER A 117 19.94 8.85 7.27
N GLY A 118 20.50 7.64 7.42
CA GLY A 118 21.30 7.21 8.58
C GLY A 118 20.67 6.14 9.49
N VAL A 119 21.51 5.52 10.33
CA VAL A 119 21.19 4.42 11.27
C VAL A 119 20.24 4.84 12.42
N GLY A 120 19.73 6.08 12.43
CA GLY A 120 19.18 6.69 13.64
C GLY A 120 17.74 7.20 13.62
N ARG A 121 17.06 7.36 12.47
CA ARG A 121 15.71 7.94 12.50
C ARG A 121 14.83 7.61 11.30
N TRP A 122 14.07 6.53 11.44
CA TRP A 122 12.94 6.24 10.58
C TRP A 122 11.80 7.15 11.01
N VAL A 123 11.32 8.03 10.12
CA VAL A 123 10.04 8.71 10.35
C VAL A 123 8.98 7.85 9.72
N MET A 124 8.44 6.93 10.52
CA MET A 124 7.26 6.17 10.11
C MET A 124 6.13 7.17 9.88
N GLY A 125 5.53 7.16 8.69
CA GLY A 125 4.38 8.01 8.40
C GLY A 125 3.25 7.70 9.40
N SER A 126 2.49 8.70 9.82
CA SER A 126 1.42 8.52 10.81
C SER A 126 0.40 7.45 10.41
N VAL A 127 0.10 7.35 9.11
CA VAL A 127 -0.77 6.30 8.57
C VAL A 127 -0.08 4.93 8.63
N THR A 128 1.17 4.82 8.15
CA THR A 128 1.91 3.55 8.16
C THR A 128 2.10 3.00 9.57
N ASP A 129 2.38 3.86 10.54
CA ASP A 129 2.53 3.48 11.95
C ASP A 129 1.22 2.90 12.52
N LYS A 130 0.09 3.61 12.31
CA LYS A 130 -1.24 3.11 12.71
C LYS A 130 -1.57 1.76 12.04
N VAL A 131 -1.29 1.63 10.74
CA VAL A 131 -1.55 0.37 10.01
C VAL A 131 -0.67 -0.75 10.55
N LEU A 132 0.63 -0.51 10.76
CA LEU A 132 1.57 -1.49 11.32
C LEU A 132 1.10 -2.01 12.69
N GLN A 133 0.55 -1.14 13.54
CA GLN A 133 0.05 -1.50 14.86
C GLN A 133 -1.32 -2.20 14.81
N GLY A 134 -2.18 -1.87 13.83
CA GLY A 134 -3.58 -2.29 13.80
C GLY A 134 -3.91 -3.47 12.89
N THR A 135 -3.00 -3.88 12.01
CA THR A 135 -3.29 -4.93 11.02
C THR A 135 -2.75 -6.31 11.43
N ALA A 136 -3.49 -7.35 11.05
CA ALA A 136 -3.03 -8.75 11.12
C ALA A 136 -2.44 -9.24 9.79
N SER A 137 -2.45 -8.38 8.76
CA SER A 137 -1.90 -8.70 7.43
C SER A 137 -0.40 -8.42 7.39
N PRO A 138 0.41 -9.22 6.68
CA PRO A 138 1.81 -8.88 6.44
C PRO A 138 1.96 -7.51 5.77
N LEU A 139 3.01 -6.78 6.14
CA LEU A 139 3.35 -5.46 5.59
C LEU A 139 4.67 -5.50 4.81
N LEU A 140 4.66 -4.88 3.64
CA LEU A 140 5.84 -4.46 2.91
C LEU A 140 5.99 -2.95 3.09
N ILE A 141 7.10 -2.52 3.69
CA ILE A 141 7.41 -1.10 3.85
C ILE A 141 8.61 -0.77 2.99
N ILE A 142 8.42 0.19 2.08
CA ILE A 142 9.48 0.72 1.23
C ILE A 142 9.91 2.08 1.76
N GLN A 143 11.21 2.24 1.95
CA GLN A 143 11.77 3.54 2.28
C GLN A 143 11.92 4.36 0.99
N ALA A 144 11.27 5.53 0.95
CA ALA A 144 11.48 6.48 -0.13
C ALA A 144 12.94 6.94 -0.15
N GLY A 145 13.53 6.99 -1.36
CA GLY A 145 14.87 7.53 -1.58
C GLY A 145 14.94 9.05 -1.37
N GLU A 146 16.14 9.63 -1.52
CA GLU A 146 16.30 11.09 -1.51
C GLU A 146 15.72 11.75 -2.77
N ASP A 147 15.60 10.98 -3.86
CA ASP A 147 14.90 11.38 -5.07
C ASP A 147 13.39 11.22 -4.89
N ASP A 148 12.63 12.27 -5.20
CA ASP A 148 11.18 12.25 -5.06
C ASP A 148 10.50 11.26 -6.02
N ASP A 149 11.15 10.91 -7.14
CA ASP A 149 10.57 10.05 -8.18
C ASP A 149 10.81 8.56 -7.91
N PRO A 150 9.80 7.69 -8.11
CA PRO A 150 9.96 6.25 -7.96
C PRO A 150 10.95 5.71 -8.99
N PRO A 151 11.81 4.74 -8.62
CA PRO A 151 12.73 4.14 -9.58
C PRO A 151 11.94 3.43 -10.70
N GLU A 152 12.38 3.58 -11.96
CA GLU A 152 11.72 2.94 -13.09
C GLU A 152 11.75 1.41 -13.00
N GLU A 153 12.85 0.84 -12.52
CA GLU A 153 13.00 -0.60 -12.31
C GLU A 153 13.67 -0.88 -10.95
N VAL A 154 13.21 -1.95 -10.31
CA VAL A 154 13.80 -2.44 -9.06
C VAL A 154 14.14 -3.92 -9.20
N SER A 155 15.26 -4.31 -8.60
CA SER A 155 15.65 -5.72 -8.51
C SER A 155 16.04 -6.04 -7.07
N LEU A 156 15.58 -7.19 -6.59
CA LEU A 156 15.94 -7.73 -5.29
C LEU A 156 16.71 -9.02 -5.52
N LYS A 157 17.87 -9.15 -4.86
CA LYS A 157 18.74 -10.33 -4.98
C LYS A 157 18.79 -11.14 -3.70
N ASN A 158 18.73 -10.46 -2.57
CA ASN A 158 18.91 -11.07 -1.25
C ASN A 158 17.74 -10.67 -0.37
N VAL A 159 17.37 -11.55 0.54
CA VAL A 159 16.44 -11.27 1.62
C VAL A 159 17.02 -11.79 2.92
N ILE A 160 16.98 -10.96 3.96
CA ILE A 160 17.40 -11.36 5.30
C ILE A 160 16.15 -11.63 6.11
N VAL A 161 16.06 -12.82 6.70
CA VAL A 161 14.97 -13.19 7.60
C VAL A 161 15.52 -13.23 9.02
N PRO A 162 15.32 -12.18 9.83
CA PRO A 162 15.80 -12.17 11.21
C PRO A 162 14.99 -13.18 12.03
N LEU A 163 15.69 -14.12 12.68
CA LEU A 163 15.10 -15.12 13.56
C LEU A 163 15.83 -15.07 14.90
N ASP A 164 15.05 -14.96 15.98
CA ASP A 164 15.54 -15.00 17.36
C ASP A 164 15.31 -16.38 18.02
N GLY A 165 14.84 -17.36 17.25
CA GLY A 165 14.46 -18.69 17.72
C GLY A 165 13.07 -18.76 18.37
N SER A 166 12.34 -17.65 18.44
CA SER A 166 10.97 -17.65 18.97
C SER A 166 9.96 -18.19 17.95
N PRO A 167 8.89 -18.86 18.41
CA PRO A 167 7.78 -19.25 17.53
C PRO A 167 7.14 -18.06 16.81
N LEU A 168 7.22 -16.85 17.37
CA LEU A 168 6.71 -15.62 16.77
C LEU A 168 7.54 -15.22 15.55
N ALA A 169 8.88 -15.17 15.67
CA ALA A 169 9.75 -14.83 14.55
C ALA A 169 9.63 -15.85 13.40
N GLU A 170 9.46 -17.13 13.72
CA GLU A 170 9.31 -18.18 12.70
C GLU A 170 8.00 -18.10 11.88
N GLN A 171 6.98 -17.35 12.34
CA GLN A 171 5.72 -17.17 11.61
C GLN A 171 5.90 -16.49 10.24
N ILE A 172 7.04 -15.82 10.01
CA ILE A 172 7.35 -15.20 8.73
C ILE A 172 7.77 -16.21 7.66
N LEU A 173 8.29 -17.39 8.07
CA LEU A 173 8.87 -18.38 7.15
C LEU A 173 7.88 -18.92 6.10
N PRO A 174 6.62 -19.24 6.42
CA PRO A 174 5.62 -19.65 5.43
C PRO A 174 5.30 -18.58 4.39
N TYR A 175 5.54 -17.30 4.70
CA TYR A 175 5.38 -16.20 3.76
C TYR A 175 6.64 -15.98 2.91
N MET A 176 7.81 -16.06 3.53
CA MET A 176 9.08 -15.75 2.88
C MET A 176 9.60 -16.86 1.96
N ARG A 177 9.40 -18.13 2.30
CA ARG A 177 9.82 -19.25 1.44
C ARG A 177 9.24 -19.20 0.02
N PRO A 178 7.89 -19.10 -0.17
CA PRO A 178 7.33 -19.02 -1.51
C PRO A 178 7.71 -17.70 -2.21
N LEU A 179 7.81 -16.60 -1.46
CA LEU A 179 8.23 -15.31 -2.01
C LEU A 179 9.67 -15.36 -2.56
N ALA A 180 10.61 -15.81 -1.75
CA ALA A 180 12.01 -15.96 -2.13
C ALA A 180 12.17 -16.89 -3.33
N LYS A 181 11.45 -18.03 -3.34
CA LYS A 181 11.45 -18.95 -4.48
C LYS A 181 10.89 -18.30 -5.75
N ALA A 182 9.75 -17.62 -5.67
CA ALA A 182 9.11 -16.99 -6.83
C ALA A 182 9.95 -15.85 -7.42
N MET A 183 10.70 -15.15 -6.57
CA MET A 183 11.53 -14.02 -6.97
C MET A 183 13.01 -14.38 -7.19
N GLY A 184 13.41 -15.63 -6.95
CA GLY A 184 14.80 -16.07 -7.07
C GLY A 184 15.75 -15.39 -6.07
N LEU A 185 15.27 -15.10 -4.85
CA LEU A 185 16.06 -14.43 -3.81
C LEU A 185 16.97 -15.41 -3.08
N ASN A 186 18.18 -14.96 -2.75
CA ASN A 186 19.04 -15.62 -1.78
C ASN A 186 18.53 -15.30 -0.37
N VAL A 187 18.28 -16.34 0.44
CA VAL A 187 17.82 -16.23 1.84
C VAL A 187 18.98 -16.47 2.77
#